data_AF-A0A6I4ZN45-F1
#
_entry.id   AF-A0A6I4ZN45-F1
#
_cell.length_a   1.000
_cell.length_b   1.000
_cell.length_c   1.000
_cell.angle_alpha   90.00
_cell.angle_beta   90.00
_cell.angle_gamma   90.00
#
_symmetry.space_group_name_H-M   'P 1'
#
loop_
_entity.id
_entity.type
_entity.pdbx_description
1 polymer ?
#
loop_
_entity_poly.entity_id
_entity_poly.type
_entity_poly.pdbx_seq_one_letter_code
_entity_poly.pdbx_strand_id
1 'polypeptide(L)'
;MTDTVQEQNDRIAITDVINRYGTTIDEGDYEGLANCFTPDSITRSGGGREFRGGEAVAEFVKSMTPDFVAQQHLLGNHEIVLDGDRATATTYPHATQIER
;
A
#
# COMPACT_ATOMS: atom_id res chain seq x y z
N MET A 1 11.46 -27.91 -4.44
CA MET A 1 10.62 -27.52 -5.59
C MET A 1 9.66 -26.48 -5.04
N THR A 2 9.71 -25.25 -5.54
CA THR A 2 8.67 -24.28 -5.22
C THR A 2 7.37 -24.73 -5.86
N ASP A 3 6.28 -24.62 -5.10
CA ASP A 3 4.95 -24.93 -5.60
C ASP A 3 4.49 -23.77 -6.48
N THR A 4 4.52 -23.97 -7.80
CA THR A 4 4.18 -22.94 -8.79
C THR A 4 2.79 -22.36 -8.57
N VAL A 5 1.83 -23.15 -8.06
CA VAL A 5 0.49 -22.65 -7.74
C VAL A 5 0.56 -21.70 -6.55
N GLN A 6 1.34 -22.05 -5.53
CA GLN A 6 1.56 -21.17 -4.38
C GLN A 6 2.21 -19.84 -4.81
N GLU A 7 3.27 -19.88 -5.62
CA GLU A 7 3.94 -18.66 -6.11
C GLU A 7 2.99 -17.76 -6.90
N GLN A 8 2.07 -18.34 -7.69
CA GLN A 8 1.05 -17.57 -8.41
C GLN A 8 0.02 -16.95 -7.46
N ASN A 9 -0.43 -17.71 -6.45
CA ASN A 9 -1.34 -17.20 -5.43
C ASN A 9 -0.71 -16.08 -4.62
N ASP A 10 0.57 -16.19 -4.25
CA ASP A 10 1.29 -15.16 -3.51
C ASP A 10 1.38 -13.87 -4.32
N ARG A 11 1.66 -13.96 -5.64
CA ARG A 11 1.67 -12.79 -6.54
C ARG A 11 0.32 -12.10 -6.63
N ILE A 12 -0.77 -12.86 -6.66
CA ILE A 12 -2.14 -12.34 -6.64
C ILE A 12 -2.39 -11.64 -5.30
N ALA A 13 -2.12 -12.31 -4.17
CA ALA A 13 -2.33 -11.76 -2.83
C ALA A 13 -1.54 -10.46 -2.58
N ILE A 14 -0.29 -10.40 -3.04
CA ILE A 14 0.54 -9.18 -2.96
C ILE A 14 -0.07 -8.06 -3.78
N THR A 15 -0.51 -8.36 -5.02
CA THR A 15 -1.17 -7.37 -5.89
C THR A 15 -2.46 -6.85 -5.26
N ASP A 16 -3.25 -7.73 -4.64
CA ASP A 16 -4.49 -7.37 -3.96
C ASP A 16 -4.26 -6.44 -2.76
N VAL A 17 -3.23 -6.69 -1.96
CA VAL A 17 -2.87 -5.81 -0.83
C VAL A 17 -2.40 -4.44 -1.33
N ILE A 18 -1.61 -4.40 -2.40
CA ILE A 18 -1.18 -3.13 -3.02
C ILE A 18 -2.39 -2.34 -3.53
N ASN A 19 -3.31 -3.00 -4.23
CA ASN A 19 -4.52 -2.34 -4.74
C ASN A 19 -5.41 -1.84 -3.60
N ARG A 20 -5.61 -2.66 -2.56
CA ARG A 20 -6.34 -2.27 -1.35
C ARG A 20 -5.72 -1.05 -0.67
N TYR A 21 -4.40 -0.97 -0.60
CA TYR A 21 -3.71 0.22 -0.08
C TYR A 21 -4.11 1.49 -0.83
N GLY A 22 -4.14 1.47 -2.17
CA GLY A 22 -4.58 2.62 -2.97
C GLY A 22 -6.07 2.94 -2.76
N THR A 23 -6.94 1.93 -2.88
CA THR A 23 -8.39 2.08 -2.75
C THR A 23 -8.81 2.64 -1.38
N THR A 24 -8.21 2.14 -0.30
CA THR A 24 -8.54 2.61 1.07
C THR A 24 -8.17 4.07 1.28
N ILE A 25 -7.08 4.56 0.67
CA ILE A 25 -6.73 5.99 0.68
C ILE A 25 -7.78 6.80 -0.08
N ASP A 26 -8.17 6.35 -1.26
CA ASP A 26 -9.12 7.04 -2.13
C ASP A 26 -10.51 7.17 -1.49
N GLU A 27 -10.95 6.15 -0.76
CA GLU A 27 -12.23 6.09 -0.06
C GLU A 27 -12.19 6.77 1.33
N GLY A 28 -11.00 7.11 1.84
CA GLY A 28 -10.83 7.59 3.21
C GLY A 28 -11.05 6.51 4.28
N ASP A 29 -10.91 5.23 3.92
CA ASP A 29 -10.97 4.08 4.82
C ASP A 29 -9.64 3.89 5.55
N TYR A 30 -9.43 4.68 6.61
CA TYR A 30 -8.18 4.66 7.38
C TYR A 30 -7.98 3.35 8.18
N GLU A 31 -9.06 2.66 8.55
CA GLU A 31 -8.96 1.36 9.22
C GLU A 31 -8.51 0.28 8.22
N GLY A 32 -9.12 0.24 7.03
CA GLY A 32 -8.69 -0.64 5.95
C GLY A 32 -7.26 -0.37 5.50
N LEU A 33 -6.84 0.89 5.45
CA LEU A 33 -5.46 1.28 5.17
C LEU A 33 -4.49 0.72 6.22
N ALA A 34 -4.80 0.88 7.50
CA ALA A 34 -3.96 0.36 8.59
C ALA A 34 -3.81 -1.18 8.51
N ASN A 35 -4.87 -1.88 8.11
CA ASN A 35 -4.88 -3.34 7.97
C ASN A 35 -4.06 -3.87 6.77
N CYS A 36 -3.54 -3.01 5.90
CA CYS A 36 -2.59 -3.41 4.85
C CYS A 36 -1.17 -3.66 5.38
N PHE A 37 -0.91 -3.34 6.65
CA PHE A 37 0.41 -3.40 7.26
C PHE A 37 0.45 -4.43 8.38
N THR A 38 1.60 -5.10 8.55
CA THR A 38 1.86 -5.90 9.75
C THR A 38 2.10 -4.98 10.96
N PRO A 39 1.85 -5.45 12.20
CA PRO A 39 2.08 -4.66 13.41
C PRO A 39 3.52 -4.17 13.58
N ASP A 40 4.49 -4.91 13.04
CA ASP A 40 5.93 -4.63 13.10
C ASP A 40 6.47 -3.91 11.84
N SER A 41 5.59 -3.51 10.93
CA SER A 41 5.99 -2.85 9.68
C SER A 41 6.71 -1.52 9.92
N ILE A 42 7.65 -1.22 9.03
CA ILE A 42 8.38 0.04 9.00
C ILE A 42 8.16 0.70 7.65
N THR A 43 7.49 1.85 7.65
CA THR A 43 7.21 2.62 6.44
C THR A 43 8.09 3.87 6.42
N ARG A 44 8.80 4.08 5.31
CA ARG A 44 9.63 5.29 5.11
C ARG A 44 9.03 6.14 4.00
N SER A 45 8.65 7.36 4.32
CA SER A 45 8.19 8.32 3.32
C SER A 45 9.36 9.15 2.77
N GLY A 46 9.10 9.89 1.69
CA GLY A 46 10.00 10.96 1.26
C GLY A 46 10.35 11.91 2.42
N GLY A 47 11.58 12.41 2.44
CA GLY A 47 12.08 13.28 3.52
C GLY A 47 12.58 12.55 4.78
N GLY A 48 12.60 11.22 4.79
CA GLY A 48 13.25 10.42 5.84
C GLY A 48 12.41 10.18 7.10
N ARG A 49 11.10 10.47 7.09
CA ARG A 49 10.20 10.10 8.18
C ARG A 49 9.96 8.60 8.17
N GLU A 50 9.96 8.01 9.36
CA GLU A 50 9.68 6.58 9.59
C GLU A 50 8.40 6.44 10.42
N PHE A 51 7.53 5.52 10.01
CA PHE A 51 6.30 5.15 10.70
C PHE A 51 6.36 3.67 11.08
N ARG A 52 5.81 3.32 12.24
CA ARG A 52 5.76 1.94 12.75
C ARG A 52 4.33 1.46 12.84
N GLY A 53 4.04 0.35 12.18
CA GLY A 53 2.68 -0.21 12.11
C GLY A 53 1.73 0.61 11.22
N GLY A 54 0.60 -0.01 10.88
CA GLY A 54 -0.40 0.57 9.97
C GLY A 54 -1.12 1.80 10.53
N GLU A 55 -1.40 1.85 11.83
CA GLU A 55 -2.10 2.98 12.46
C GLU A 55 -1.34 4.30 12.28
N ALA A 56 -0.01 4.27 12.46
CA ALA A 56 0.84 5.45 12.28
C ALA A 56 0.86 5.93 10.82
N VAL A 57 0.78 5.01 9.85
CA VAL A 57 0.68 5.34 8.42
C VAL A 57 -0.69 5.95 8.12
N ALA A 58 -1.77 5.35 8.63
CA ALA A 58 -3.12 5.81 8.38
C ALA A 58 -3.37 7.23 8.93
N GLU A 59 -2.91 7.52 10.15
CA GLU A 59 -2.99 8.87 10.73
C GLU A 59 -2.16 9.89 9.93
N PHE A 60 -1.00 9.49 9.41
CA PHE A 60 -0.22 10.36 8.53
C PHE A 60 -0.98 10.66 7.22
N VAL A 61 -1.53 9.64 6.56
CA VAL A 61 -2.32 9.83 5.33
C VAL A 61 -3.53 10.72 5.59
N LYS A 62 -4.28 10.47 6.66
CA LYS A 62 -5.43 11.30 7.07
C LYS A 62 -5.06 12.77 7.26
N SER A 63 -3.86 13.05 7.76
CA SER A 63 -3.37 14.43 7.92
C SER A 63 -3.02 15.12 6.59
N MET A 64 -2.77 14.35 5.52
CA MET A 64 -2.41 14.87 4.20
C MET A 64 -3.60 15.04 3.26
N THR A 65 -4.73 14.40 3.54
CA THR A 65 -5.90 14.38 2.64
C THR A 65 -7.07 15.34 2.97
N PRO A 66 -7.04 16.25 3.97
CA PRO A 66 -8.25 16.98 4.38
C PRO A 66 -8.79 17.97 3.33
N ASP A 67 -7.93 18.46 2.44
CA ASP A 67 -8.26 19.49 1.45
C ASP A 67 -8.70 18.92 0.09
N PHE A 68 -8.66 17.60 -0.08
CA PHE A 68 -9.08 16.94 -1.32
C PHE A 68 -10.55 16.54 -1.26
N VAL A 69 -11.31 16.92 -2.29
CA VAL A 69 -12.72 16.50 -2.46
C VAL A 69 -12.83 15.14 -3.16
N ALA A 70 -11.79 14.75 -3.90
CA ALA A 70 -11.62 13.44 -4.50
C ALA A 70 -10.14 13.17 -4.74
N GLN A 71 -9.75 11.90 -4.71
CA GLN A 71 -8.40 11.47 -5.06
C GLN A 71 -8.45 10.08 -5.71
N GLN A 72 -7.44 9.76 -6.51
CA GLN A 72 -7.28 8.45 -7.14
C GLN A 72 -5.81 8.05 -7.14
N HIS A 73 -5.51 6.85 -6.62
CA HIS A 73 -4.21 6.20 -6.71
C HIS A 73 -4.26 5.07 -7.74
N LEU A 74 -3.61 5.28 -8.89
CA LEU A 74 -3.33 4.24 -9.87
C LEU A 74 -1.93 3.67 -9.63
N LEU A 75 -1.88 2.45 -9.08
CA LEU A 75 -0.64 1.74 -8.78
C LEU A 75 -0.37 0.73 -9.89
N GLY A 76 0.64 0.99 -10.72
CA GLY A 76 1.01 0.13 -11.84
C GLY A 76 2.33 -0.62 -11.62
N ASN A 77 2.71 -1.40 -12.65
CA ASN A 77 4.02 -2.06 -12.72
C ASN A 77 4.35 -2.92 -11.49
N HIS A 78 3.44 -3.82 -11.08
CA HIS A 78 3.67 -4.75 -9.96
C HIS A 78 4.81 -5.74 -10.28
N GLU A 79 6.04 -5.31 -10.02
CA GLU A 79 7.23 -6.15 -10.16
C GLU A 79 7.47 -6.87 -8.83
N ILE A 80 7.15 -8.17 -8.80
CA ILE A 80 7.18 -8.98 -7.58
C ILE A 80 8.30 -10.01 -7.69
N VAL A 81 9.21 -10.00 -6.73
CA VAL A 81 10.27 -11.01 -6.54
C VAL A 81 9.95 -11.81 -5.28
N LEU A 82 9.77 -13.12 -5.43
CA LEU A 82 9.50 -14.04 -4.32
C LEU A 82 10.81 -14.69 -3.83
N ASP A 83 10.93 -14.85 -2.52
CA ASP A 83 12.02 -15.52 -1.81
C ASP A 83 11.44 -16.34 -0.65
N GLY A 84 10.96 -17.54 -0.97
CA GLY A 84 10.25 -18.41 -0.03
C GLY A 84 9.00 -17.73 0.52
N ASP A 85 8.96 -17.51 1.84
CA ASP A 85 7.85 -16.85 2.56
C ASP A 85 7.97 -15.32 2.59
N ARG A 86 8.89 -14.76 1.80
CA ARG A 86 9.11 -13.31 1.70
C ARG A 86 8.97 -12.87 0.25
N ALA A 87 8.56 -11.63 0.06
CA ALA A 87 8.51 -11.01 -1.25
C ALA A 87 8.93 -9.55 -1.18
N THR A 88 9.49 -9.06 -2.28
CA THR A 88 9.68 -7.63 -2.54
C THR A 88 8.83 -7.24 -3.73
N ALA A 89 8.08 -6.16 -3.61
CA ALA A 89 7.25 -5.61 -4.69
C ALA A 89 7.65 -4.16 -4.96
N THR A 90 7.85 -3.83 -6.23
CA THR A 90 7.98 -2.45 -6.71
C THR A 90 6.73 -2.08 -7.48
N THR A 91 6.25 -0.85 -7.32
CA THR A 91 5.12 -0.30 -8.07
C THR A 91 5.41 1.12 -8.50
N TYR A 92 4.80 1.55 -9.60
CA TYR A 92 4.84 2.92 -10.08
C TYR A 92 3.51 3.59 -9.76
N PRO A 93 3.49 4.54 -8.80
CA PRO A 93 2.27 5.25 -8.46
C PRO A 93 2.03 6.43 -9.39
N HIS A 94 0.77 6.61 -9.79
CA HIS A 94 0.25 7.86 -10.28
C HIS A 94 -0.93 8.27 -9.40
N ALA A 95 -0.87 9.48 -8.83
CA ALA A 95 -1.95 10.01 -8.00
C ALA A 95 -2.53 11.27 -8.66
N THR A 96 -3.85 11.33 -8.75
CA THR A 96 -4.59 12.54 -9.13
C THR A 96 -5.44 12.98 -7.94
N GLN A 97 -5.38 14.27 -7.61
CA GLN A 97 -6.10 14.87 -6.50
C GLN A 97 -6.89 16.06 -7.00
N ILE A 98 -8.13 16.20 -6.52
CA ILE A 98 -8.98 17.36 -6.79
C ILE A 98 -9.11 18.12 -5.49
N GLU A 99 -8.55 19.32 -5.46
CA GLU A 99 -8.63 20.24 -4.33
C GLU A 99 -10.02 20.89 -4.25
N ARG A 100 -10.37 21.36 -3.05
CA ARG A 100 -11.62 22.06 -2.77
C ARG A 100 -11.74 23.43 -3.45
#